data_AF-A0A497CPT3-F1
#
_entry.id   AF-A0A497CPT3-F1
#
_cell.length_a   1.000
_cell.length_b   1.000
_cell.length_c   1.000
_cell.angle_alpha   90.00
_cell.angle_beta   90.00
_cell.angle_gamma   90.00
#
_symmetry.space_group_name_H-M   'P 1'
#
loop_
_entity.id
_entity.type
_entity.pdbx_description
1 polymer ?
#
loop_
_entity_poly.entity_id
_entity_poly.type
_entity_poly.pdbx_seq_one_letter_code
_entity_poly.pdbx_strand_id
1 'polypeptide(L)'
;MDNDLETASYYYKKVISRNAEYRMAFEAKMNLAKSYDENTGDSKAIIKTLQKMAREYKNRDFLDQIYFALGEISMKDGNKETAIDYYAKSVQFSATNNYQKSESALTLADIYFDDNKYELAEAYYDTAVSFLPQDYPDYETIKNKASVLTDLVQLASTIKLQDSLLYLASLDTTKLYALIDKVIQQEIAAREKEAELADEGGVQFVDVGQRSRNPNVQTGKWYFYNTAALSYGYSEFIKKWGNRKLEDNWRLSDKRLVMQSYGDDLAEGDDLNPDDSVAMDQSNNPENRAYYLKDIPFEEEQKKAAHELIIKSYKQLGFLYLEDLRDTTNALETYLSFQEKYPDNQFRLESWYALYKIYNERGNQEQASYYKSLILSNYADSDYAKVITDPEYFNKIGEDKQRALQLYEKTYKAFTREQYFRVITYANNGLEEFSEDTAIAPRLMYLRAISLGKVDVPDTLYASLKELITLHPASPVVPMAKSILNTLSTEYGVGEPVAGFNNQADSTQAIPSIYTYDENSMHLVLLIVNSKNVEIDPLKVRLSDFKKKSFSLLNVRIKSLMLDNKTTLITIGNFGNKREAGKFYSALSSDEYVFSGLSPDDVAVTTISVGNYPVFYKEKDVEGYLRFFKKYYENEK
;
A
#
# COMPACT_ATOMS: atom_id res chain seq x y z
N MET A 1 -1.46 21.80 -35.28
CA MET A 1 -0.37 22.80 -35.18
C MET A 1 0.83 22.12 -35.76
N ASP A 2 1.41 22.69 -36.81
CA ASP A 2 2.49 22.03 -37.55
C ASP A 2 3.77 22.08 -36.71
N ASN A 3 4.45 20.94 -36.58
CA ASN A 3 5.58 20.74 -35.67
C ASN A 3 6.89 21.35 -36.23
N ASP A 4 6.83 22.62 -36.64
CA ASP A 4 7.91 23.35 -37.31
C ASP A 4 8.92 23.92 -36.30
N LEU A 5 9.84 23.05 -35.88
CA LEU A 5 10.91 23.35 -34.93
C LEU A 5 11.96 24.33 -35.49
N GLU A 6 12.17 24.37 -36.81
CA GLU A 6 13.08 25.32 -37.45
C GLU A 6 12.56 26.75 -37.35
N THR A 7 11.29 26.97 -37.71
CA THR A 7 10.63 28.28 -37.61
C THR A 7 10.53 28.73 -36.16
N ALA A 8 10.20 27.83 -35.22
CA ALA A 8 10.22 28.12 -33.79
C ALA A 8 11.62 28.60 -33.33
N SER A 9 12.66 27.82 -33.66
CA SER A 9 14.07 28.15 -33.36
C SER A 9 14.49 29.51 -33.94
N TYR A 10 14.05 29.85 -35.15
CA TYR A 10 14.32 31.15 -35.78
C TYR A 10 13.68 32.32 -35.02
N TYR A 11 12.43 32.18 -34.56
CA TYR A 11 11.77 33.23 -33.79
C TYR A 11 12.34 33.38 -32.38
N TYR A 12 12.71 32.29 -31.69
CA TYR A 12 13.38 32.40 -30.39
C TYR A 12 14.75 33.09 -30.49
N LYS A 13 15.55 32.79 -31.53
CA LYS A 13 16.79 33.52 -31.83
C LYS A 13 16.55 35.03 -32.02
N LYS A 14 15.45 35.43 -32.68
CA LYS A 14 15.06 36.85 -32.82
C LYS A 14 14.65 37.52 -31.50
N VAL A 15 13.98 36.81 -30.58
CA VAL A 15 13.64 37.35 -29.25
C VAL A 15 14.91 37.60 -28.45
N ILE A 16 15.84 36.63 -28.46
CA ILE A 16 17.16 36.76 -27.79
C ILE A 16 17.96 37.94 -28.34
N SER A 17 17.92 38.18 -29.66
CA SER A 17 18.66 39.30 -30.29
C SER A 17 18.07 40.69 -30.01
N ARG A 18 16.86 40.79 -29.45
CA ARG A 18 16.13 42.06 -29.25
C ARG A 18 16.28 42.66 -27.85
N ASN A 19 17.19 42.14 -27.02
CA ASN A 19 17.38 42.57 -25.62
C ASN A 19 16.07 42.59 -24.81
N ALA A 20 15.29 41.52 -24.93
CA ALA A 20 14.08 41.31 -24.13
C ALA A 20 14.39 41.29 -22.62
N GLU A 21 13.37 41.55 -21.79
CA GLU A 21 13.48 41.42 -20.34
C GLU A 21 14.03 40.06 -19.91
N TYR A 22 14.74 40.02 -18.78
CA TYR A 22 15.51 38.85 -18.36
C TYR A 22 14.74 37.54 -18.42
N ARG A 23 13.51 37.51 -17.89
CA ARG A 23 12.68 36.30 -17.91
C ARG A 23 12.30 35.91 -19.34
N MET A 24 11.87 36.84 -20.18
CA MET A 24 11.55 36.54 -21.59
C MET A 24 12.79 36.06 -22.36
N ALA A 25 13.97 36.60 -22.08
CA ALA A 25 15.24 36.15 -22.68
C ALA A 25 15.72 34.78 -22.13
N PHE A 26 15.33 34.42 -20.90
CA PHE A 26 15.52 33.09 -20.32
C PHE A 26 14.59 32.08 -21.01
N GLU A 27 13.28 32.33 -21.00
CA GLU A 27 12.27 31.46 -21.63
C GLU A 27 12.57 31.25 -23.12
N ALA A 28 13.00 32.29 -23.85
CA ALA A 28 13.39 32.15 -25.24
C ALA A 28 14.60 31.23 -25.46
N LYS A 29 15.55 31.16 -24.52
CA LYS A 29 16.68 30.22 -24.59
C LYS A 29 16.26 28.80 -24.22
N MET A 30 15.39 28.65 -23.23
CA MET A 30 14.85 27.34 -22.85
C MET A 30 13.99 26.74 -23.96
N ASN A 31 13.10 27.52 -24.56
CA ASN A 31 12.28 27.04 -25.68
C ASN A 31 13.11 26.84 -26.96
N LEU A 32 14.19 27.60 -27.19
CA LEU A 32 15.16 27.31 -28.25
C LEU A 32 15.87 25.96 -28.03
N ALA A 33 16.19 25.62 -26.78
CA ALA A 33 16.75 24.31 -26.44
C ALA A 33 15.74 23.16 -26.65
N LYS A 34 14.48 23.35 -26.25
CA LYS A 34 13.40 22.39 -26.51
C LYS A 34 13.11 22.20 -28.01
N SER A 35 13.23 23.29 -28.80
CA SER A 35 13.09 23.29 -30.26
C SER A 35 14.30 22.70 -31.02
N TYR A 36 15.25 22.07 -30.32
CA TYR A 36 16.38 21.39 -30.95
C TYR A 36 15.94 20.16 -31.76
N ASP A 37 16.37 20.11 -33.02
CA ASP A 37 16.25 18.97 -33.93
C ASP A 37 17.66 18.39 -34.19
N GLU A 38 17.77 17.07 -34.01
CA GLU A 38 18.98 16.26 -34.19
C GLU A 38 19.54 16.32 -35.62
N ASN A 39 18.67 16.53 -36.62
CA ASN A 39 19.03 16.48 -38.03
C ASN A 39 19.59 17.81 -38.57
N THR A 40 19.33 18.93 -37.89
CA THR A 40 19.55 20.29 -38.42
C THR A 40 20.30 21.24 -37.45
N GLY A 41 20.41 20.91 -36.17
CA GLY A 41 20.93 21.83 -35.15
C GLY A 41 22.38 21.59 -34.67
N ASP A 42 23.03 22.67 -34.24
CA ASP A 42 24.31 22.64 -33.49
C ASP A 42 24.05 22.45 -31.98
N SER A 43 23.95 21.19 -31.52
CA SER A 43 23.72 20.86 -30.10
C SER A 43 24.80 21.44 -29.19
N LYS A 44 26.06 21.46 -29.65
CA LYS A 44 27.22 21.94 -28.88
C LYS A 44 27.11 23.43 -28.54
N ALA A 45 26.61 24.25 -29.46
CA ALA A 45 26.33 25.66 -29.18
C ALA A 45 25.23 25.85 -28.13
N ILE A 46 24.16 25.03 -28.18
CA ILE A 46 23.04 25.09 -27.22
C ILE A 46 23.50 24.60 -25.84
N ILE A 47 24.14 23.43 -25.75
CA ILE A 47 24.72 22.86 -24.51
C ILE A 47 25.67 23.88 -23.86
N LYS A 48 26.59 24.48 -24.63
CA LYS A 48 27.52 25.51 -24.12
C LYS A 48 26.80 26.76 -23.59
N THR A 49 25.65 27.12 -24.19
CA THR A 49 24.82 28.23 -23.72
C THR A 49 24.11 27.89 -22.41
N LEU A 50 23.51 26.71 -22.30
CA LEU A 50 22.84 26.23 -21.08
C LEU A 50 23.84 26.01 -19.93
N GLN A 51 24.99 25.38 -20.18
CA GLN A 51 26.07 25.23 -19.18
C GLN A 51 26.61 26.58 -18.69
N LYS A 52 26.64 27.62 -19.54
CA LYS A 52 26.97 28.97 -19.10
C LYS A 52 25.85 29.54 -18.20
N MET A 53 24.58 29.36 -18.59
CA MET A 53 23.44 29.79 -17.78
C MET A 53 23.45 29.13 -16.39
N ALA A 54 23.72 27.82 -16.30
CA ALA A 54 23.82 27.10 -15.02
C ALA A 54 24.91 27.63 -14.06
N ARG A 55 25.90 28.38 -14.56
CA ARG A 55 26.97 29.00 -13.75
C ARG A 55 26.66 30.45 -13.35
N GLU A 56 25.67 31.09 -13.96
CA GLU A 56 25.31 32.49 -13.68
C GLU A 56 24.38 32.56 -12.46
N TYR A 57 24.81 33.22 -11.37
CA TYR A 57 24.09 33.28 -10.07
C TYR A 57 22.59 33.61 -10.18
N LYS A 58 22.23 34.51 -11.09
CA LYS A 58 20.84 34.92 -11.40
C LYS A 58 19.94 33.81 -11.96
N ASN A 59 20.48 32.65 -12.35
CA ASN A 59 19.72 31.47 -12.78
C ASN A 59 19.58 30.42 -11.66
N ARG A 60 20.00 30.71 -10.41
CA ARG A 60 19.94 29.74 -9.30
C ARG A 60 18.54 29.15 -9.08
N ASP A 61 17.50 29.95 -9.27
CA ASP A 61 16.10 29.57 -9.11
C ASP A 61 15.53 28.79 -10.32
N PHE A 62 16.34 28.57 -11.37
CA PHE A 62 15.98 27.88 -12.62
C PHE A 62 16.98 26.78 -13.02
N LEU A 63 17.83 26.34 -12.09
CA LEU A 63 18.84 25.30 -12.36
C LEU A 63 18.20 23.96 -12.73
N ASP A 64 17.08 23.64 -12.10
CA ASP A 64 16.21 22.52 -12.43
C ASP A 64 15.89 22.45 -13.94
N GLN A 65 15.30 23.52 -14.49
CA GLN A 65 14.89 23.61 -15.89
C GLN A 65 16.09 23.57 -16.84
N ILE A 66 17.19 24.25 -16.49
CA ILE A 66 18.43 24.24 -17.29
C ILE A 66 19.02 22.82 -17.36
N TYR A 67 19.07 22.11 -16.24
CA TYR A 67 19.58 20.74 -16.20
C TYR A 67 18.63 19.76 -16.90
N PHE A 68 17.32 19.93 -16.80
CA PHE A 68 16.37 19.10 -17.54
C PHE A 68 16.58 19.22 -19.06
N ALA A 69 16.67 20.44 -19.59
CA ALA A 69 16.92 20.65 -21.03
C ALA A 69 18.31 20.18 -21.49
N LEU A 70 19.32 20.24 -20.61
CA LEU A 70 20.63 19.60 -20.88
C LEU A 70 20.50 18.07 -20.97
N GLY A 71 19.63 17.46 -20.15
CA GLY A 71 19.25 16.06 -20.24
C GLY A 71 18.55 15.72 -21.55
N GLU A 72 17.52 16.48 -21.93
CA GLU A 72 16.76 16.30 -23.19
C GLU A 72 17.66 16.34 -24.42
N ILE A 73 18.57 17.31 -24.52
CA ILE A 73 19.53 17.39 -25.63
C ILE A 73 20.53 16.23 -25.56
N SER A 74 20.99 15.84 -24.37
CA SER A 74 21.92 14.72 -24.22
C SER A 74 21.28 13.38 -24.62
N MET A 75 19.97 13.18 -24.39
CA MET A 75 19.22 12.02 -24.90
C MET A 75 19.13 12.03 -26.43
N LYS A 76 18.78 13.17 -27.04
CA LYS A 76 18.73 13.33 -28.51
C LYS A 76 20.09 13.10 -29.17
N ASP A 77 21.17 13.59 -28.56
CA ASP A 77 22.55 13.35 -29.02
C ASP A 77 23.04 11.90 -28.75
N GLY A 78 22.21 11.01 -28.21
CA GLY A 78 22.53 9.60 -27.91
C GLY A 78 23.39 9.38 -26.65
N ASN A 79 23.70 10.44 -25.89
CA ASN A 79 24.58 10.41 -24.72
C ASN A 79 23.80 10.08 -23.43
N LYS A 80 23.16 8.90 -23.38
CA LYS A 80 22.27 8.45 -22.29
C LYS A 80 22.86 8.63 -20.88
N GLU A 81 24.12 8.25 -20.67
CA GLU A 81 24.79 8.41 -19.37
C GLU A 81 24.88 9.88 -18.93
N THR A 82 25.24 10.78 -19.85
CA THR A 82 25.32 12.22 -19.57
C THR A 82 23.93 12.83 -19.32
N ALA A 83 22.90 12.30 -19.98
CA ALA A 83 21.52 12.71 -19.75
C ALA A 83 21.04 12.34 -18.35
N ILE A 84 21.26 11.10 -17.90
CA ILE A 84 20.97 10.63 -16.53
C ILE A 84 21.60 11.58 -15.50
N ASP A 85 22.88 11.90 -15.71
CA ASP A 85 23.66 12.81 -14.88
C ASP A 85 23.08 14.23 -14.80
N TYR A 86 22.41 14.69 -15.85
CA TYR A 86 21.74 16.00 -15.89
C TYR A 86 20.33 15.95 -15.31
N TYR A 87 19.53 14.92 -15.61
CA TYR A 87 18.22 14.76 -14.96
C TYR A 87 18.34 14.59 -13.45
N ALA A 88 19.36 13.88 -12.96
CA ALA A 88 19.60 13.71 -11.52
C ALA A 88 19.90 15.05 -10.84
N LYS A 89 20.70 15.91 -11.51
CA LYS A 89 20.91 17.31 -11.09
C LYS A 89 19.61 18.11 -11.14
N SER A 90 18.76 17.92 -12.15
CA SER A 90 17.46 18.59 -12.21
C SER A 90 16.57 18.25 -11.00
N VAL A 91 16.43 16.96 -10.64
CA VAL A 91 15.74 16.52 -9.42
C VAL A 91 16.36 17.15 -8.16
N GLN A 92 17.70 17.15 -8.06
CA GLN A 92 18.43 17.72 -6.92
C GLN A 92 18.19 19.23 -6.74
N PHE A 93 18.17 20.00 -7.84
CA PHE A 93 17.99 21.46 -7.80
C PHE A 93 16.50 21.89 -7.78
N SER A 94 15.56 20.97 -7.99
CA SER A 94 14.11 21.23 -7.91
C SER A 94 13.61 21.35 -6.46
N ALA A 95 14.09 22.35 -5.72
CA ALA A 95 13.77 22.53 -4.29
C ALA A 95 12.33 23.00 -4.02
N THR A 96 11.77 23.84 -4.90
CA THR A 96 10.42 24.42 -4.77
C THR A 96 9.52 24.13 -5.97
N ASN A 97 10.10 23.68 -7.09
CA ASN A 97 9.39 23.39 -8.33
C ASN A 97 8.96 21.92 -8.38
N ASN A 98 7.89 21.59 -7.64
CA ASN A 98 7.36 20.22 -7.56
C ASN A 98 7.07 19.61 -8.94
N TYR A 99 6.56 20.41 -9.89
CA TYR A 99 6.27 19.94 -11.25
C TYR A 99 7.56 19.50 -11.98
N GLN A 100 8.60 20.34 -12.01
CA GLN A 100 9.88 19.97 -12.63
C GLN A 100 10.56 18.82 -11.89
N LYS A 101 10.39 18.74 -10.56
CA LYS A 101 10.89 17.61 -9.77
C LYS A 101 10.24 16.30 -10.22
N SER A 102 8.91 16.26 -10.34
CA SER A 102 8.18 15.09 -10.83
C SER A 102 8.50 14.75 -12.27
N GLU A 103 8.56 15.72 -13.19
CA GLU A 103 8.90 15.51 -14.60
C GLU A 103 10.31 14.91 -14.75
N SER A 104 11.29 15.45 -14.02
CA SER A 104 12.69 14.99 -14.06
C SER A 104 12.87 13.62 -13.40
N ALA A 105 12.15 13.37 -12.29
CA ALA A 105 12.16 12.08 -11.62
C ALA A 105 11.47 11.01 -12.47
N LEU A 106 10.31 11.29 -13.05
CA LEU A 106 9.60 10.39 -13.97
C LEU A 106 10.47 10.02 -15.17
N THR A 107 11.12 11.00 -15.80
CA THR A 107 12.03 10.78 -16.94
C THR A 107 13.19 9.84 -16.57
N LEU A 108 13.76 9.99 -15.36
CA LEU A 108 14.78 9.06 -14.86
C LEU A 108 14.20 7.67 -14.56
N ALA A 109 13.02 7.62 -13.95
CA ALA A 109 12.36 6.38 -13.59
C ALA A 109 12.07 5.53 -14.82
N ASP A 110 11.56 6.13 -15.90
CA ASP A 110 11.37 5.50 -17.21
C ASP A 110 12.71 5.02 -17.79
N ILE A 111 13.75 5.87 -17.79
CA ILE A 111 15.10 5.52 -18.27
C ILE A 111 15.70 4.31 -17.55
N TYR A 112 15.52 4.22 -16.22
CA TYR A 112 15.99 3.09 -15.41
C TYR A 112 15.11 1.86 -15.58
N PHE A 113 13.80 2.04 -15.75
CA PHE A 113 12.86 0.96 -16.02
C PHE A 113 13.17 0.26 -17.34
N ASP A 114 13.43 1.02 -18.41
CA ASP A 114 13.81 0.50 -19.72
C ASP A 114 15.18 -0.22 -19.72
N ASP A 115 16.06 0.14 -18.78
CA ASP A 115 17.33 -0.56 -18.50
C ASP A 115 17.16 -1.79 -17.58
N ASN A 116 15.93 -2.13 -17.16
CA ASN A 116 15.59 -3.15 -16.15
C ASN A 116 16.25 -2.91 -14.77
N LYS A 117 16.63 -1.66 -14.45
CA LYS A 117 17.24 -1.25 -13.17
C LYS A 117 16.16 -0.88 -12.16
N TYR A 118 15.32 -1.85 -11.82
CA TYR A 118 14.07 -1.61 -11.08
C TYR A 118 14.25 -0.96 -9.70
N GLU A 119 15.32 -1.25 -8.96
CA GLU A 119 15.65 -0.58 -7.68
C GLU A 119 15.87 0.93 -7.84
N LEU A 120 16.51 1.36 -8.94
CA LEU A 120 16.68 2.79 -9.25
C LEU A 120 15.40 3.40 -9.82
N ALA A 121 14.67 2.65 -10.66
CA ALA A 121 13.41 3.10 -11.21
C ALA A 121 12.38 3.40 -10.10
N GLU A 122 12.26 2.50 -9.12
CA GLU A 122 11.36 2.60 -7.97
C GLU A 122 11.59 3.91 -7.19
N ALA A 123 12.82 4.18 -6.77
CA ALA A 123 13.16 5.38 -6.00
C ALA A 123 12.82 6.69 -6.73
N TYR A 124 12.96 6.71 -8.07
CA TYR A 124 12.58 7.86 -8.89
C TYR A 124 11.07 7.91 -9.18
N TYR A 125 10.35 6.79 -9.28
CA TYR A 125 8.89 6.77 -9.38
C TYR A 125 8.22 7.22 -8.07
N ASP A 126 8.69 6.76 -6.90
CA ASP A 126 8.18 7.23 -5.60
C ASP A 126 8.39 8.74 -5.45
N THR A 127 9.59 9.22 -5.80
CA THR A 127 9.87 10.66 -5.88
C THR A 127 8.92 11.36 -6.85
N ALA A 128 8.68 10.82 -8.03
CA ALA A 128 7.79 11.44 -9.02
C ALA A 128 6.35 11.55 -8.49
N VAL A 129 5.76 10.43 -8.05
CA VAL A 129 4.38 10.32 -7.55
C VAL A 129 4.14 11.16 -6.31
N SER A 130 5.13 11.28 -5.42
CA SER A 130 5.07 12.11 -4.21
C SER A 130 4.84 13.60 -4.47
N PHE A 131 5.24 14.10 -5.65
CA PHE A 131 5.08 15.52 -6.02
C PHE A 131 4.14 15.73 -7.24
N LEU A 132 3.65 14.65 -7.85
CA LEU A 132 2.82 14.68 -9.08
C LEU A 132 1.40 15.17 -8.77
N PRO A 133 0.86 16.16 -9.51
CA PRO A 133 -0.51 16.62 -9.30
C PRO A 133 -1.52 15.62 -9.86
N GLN A 134 -2.70 15.52 -9.25
CA GLN A 134 -3.71 14.49 -9.57
C GLN A 134 -4.38 14.66 -10.94
N ASP A 135 -4.27 15.84 -11.54
CA ASP A 135 -4.75 16.16 -12.90
C ASP A 135 -3.66 15.94 -13.97
N TYR A 136 -2.49 15.43 -13.60
CA TYR A 136 -1.45 15.04 -14.55
C TYR A 136 -1.94 13.90 -15.47
N PRO A 137 -1.66 13.95 -16.79
CA PRO A 137 -1.98 12.85 -17.71
C PRO A 137 -1.41 11.53 -17.19
N ASP A 138 -2.18 10.44 -17.30
CA ASP A 138 -1.73 9.10 -16.94
C ASP A 138 -1.28 8.92 -15.46
N TYR A 139 -1.70 9.82 -14.54
CA TYR A 139 -1.39 9.78 -13.10
C TYR A 139 -1.61 8.41 -12.46
N GLU A 140 -2.78 7.79 -12.64
CA GLU A 140 -3.08 6.49 -12.03
C GLU A 140 -2.23 5.36 -12.63
N THR A 141 -1.87 5.41 -13.91
CA THR A 141 -0.96 4.44 -14.54
C THR A 141 0.47 4.58 -14.01
N ILE A 142 0.98 5.81 -13.85
CA ILE A 142 2.30 6.07 -13.25
C ILE A 142 2.33 5.59 -11.80
N LYS A 143 1.30 5.91 -11.02
CA LYS A 143 1.15 5.49 -9.62
C LYS A 143 1.02 3.97 -9.45
N ASN A 144 0.29 3.29 -10.33
CA ASN A 144 0.21 1.83 -10.32
C ASN A 144 1.57 1.20 -10.68
N LYS A 145 2.28 1.74 -11.68
CA LYS A 145 3.64 1.30 -12.05
C LYS A 145 4.62 1.48 -10.88
N ALA A 146 4.55 2.62 -10.17
CA ALA A 146 5.31 2.86 -8.95
C ALA A 146 5.03 1.80 -7.88
N SER A 147 3.75 1.54 -7.57
CA SER A 147 3.35 0.54 -6.57
C SER A 147 3.86 -0.87 -6.90
N VAL A 148 3.76 -1.30 -8.16
CA VAL A 148 4.29 -2.61 -8.61
C VAL A 148 5.81 -2.69 -8.43
N LEU A 149 6.54 -1.58 -8.68
CA LEU A 149 7.98 -1.53 -8.47
C LEU A 149 8.36 -1.52 -7.00
N THR A 150 7.63 -0.81 -6.13
CA THR A 150 7.84 -0.84 -4.68
C THR A 150 7.63 -2.25 -4.14
N ASP A 151 6.55 -2.93 -4.53
CA ASP A 151 6.30 -4.34 -4.15
C ASP A 151 7.44 -5.25 -4.63
N LEU A 152 7.89 -5.09 -5.88
CA LEU A 152 9.00 -5.87 -6.47
C LEU A 152 10.32 -5.66 -5.70
N VAL A 153 10.70 -4.41 -5.44
CA VAL A 153 11.94 -4.06 -4.72
C VAL A 153 11.87 -4.52 -3.26
N GLN A 154 10.71 -4.43 -2.61
CA GLN A 154 10.51 -4.97 -1.27
C GLN A 154 10.67 -6.49 -1.25
N LEU A 155 10.12 -7.21 -2.23
CA LEU A 155 10.23 -8.67 -2.33
C LEU A 155 11.68 -9.11 -2.61
N ALA A 156 12.37 -8.46 -3.56
CA ALA A 156 13.78 -8.72 -3.85
C ALA A 156 14.69 -8.43 -2.64
N SER A 157 14.44 -7.31 -1.95
CA SER A 157 15.14 -6.95 -0.71
C SER A 157 14.87 -7.95 0.41
N THR A 158 13.64 -8.45 0.53
CA THR A 158 13.27 -9.48 1.51
C THR A 158 14.04 -10.77 1.27
N ILE A 159 14.10 -11.26 0.02
CA ILE A 159 14.90 -12.46 -0.33
C ILE A 159 16.37 -12.24 0.03
N LYS A 160 16.97 -11.13 -0.41
CA LYS A 160 18.38 -10.80 -0.16
C LYS A 160 18.71 -10.69 1.33
N LEU A 161 17.81 -10.07 2.12
CA LEU A 161 17.96 -9.93 3.57
C LEU A 161 17.89 -11.30 4.25
N GLN A 162 16.86 -12.11 3.96
CA GLN A 162 16.68 -13.40 4.61
C GLN A 162 17.77 -14.41 4.21
N ASP A 163 18.19 -14.45 2.94
CA ASP A 163 19.36 -15.22 2.50
C ASP A 163 20.63 -14.80 3.27
N SER A 164 20.83 -13.50 3.50
CA SER A 164 21.96 -12.98 4.26
C SER A 164 21.90 -13.37 5.75
N LEU A 165 20.71 -13.27 6.38
CA LEU A 165 20.50 -13.63 7.78
C LEU A 165 20.69 -15.14 8.01
N LEU A 166 20.17 -15.98 7.11
CA LEU A 166 20.39 -17.44 7.11
C LEU A 166 21.86 -17.80 6.90
N TYR A 167 22.56 -17.09 6.00
CA TYR A 167 24.01 -17.26 5.84
C TYR A 167 24.76 -16.90 7.13
N LEU A 168 24.45 -15.77 7.78
CA LEU A 168 25.05 -15.39 9.06
C LEU A 168 24.77 -16.41 10.17
N ALA A 169 23.55 -16.97 10.23
CA ALA A 169 23.18 -18.04 11.16
C ALA A 169 23.94 -19.37 10.92
N SER A 170 24.47 -19.58 9.70
CA SER A 170 25.28 -20.75 9.34
C SER A 170 26.78 -20.61 9.66
N LEU A 171 27.24 -19.41 10.01
CA LEU A 171 28.65 -19.16 10.31
C LEU A 171 29.06 -19.67 11.69
N ASP A 172 30.34 -20.03 11.85
CA ASP A 172 30.90 -20.23 13.18
C ASP A 172 30.92 -18.91 13.98
N THR A 173 30.77 -19.03 15.30
CA THR A 173 30.66 -17.89 16.22
C THR A 173 31.86 -16.95 16.17
N THR A 174 33.05 -17.45 15.83
CA THR A 174 34.27 -16.62 15.74
C THR A 174 34.22 -15.73 14.50
N LYS A 175 33.89 -16.28 13.33
CA LYS A 175 33.70 -15.49 12.10
C LYS A 175 32.52 -14.54 12.20
N LEU A 176 31.40 -14.99 12.79
CA LEU A 176 30.22 -14.14 12.98
C LEU A 176 30.54 -12.90 13.82
N TYR A 177 31.18 -13.07 14.98
CA TYR A 177 31.55 -11.93 15.82
C TYR A 177 32.59 -11.02 15.15
N ALA A 178 33.55 -11.57 14.39
CA ALA A 178 34.51 -10.76 13.64
C ALA A 178 33.85 -9.92 12.53
N LEU A 179 32.77 -10.41 11.90
CA LEU A 179 31.98 -9.63 10.94
C LEU A 179 31.17 -8.53 11.65
N ILE A 180 30.52 -8.84 12.77
CA ILE A 180 29.75 -7.86 13.56
C ILE A 180 30.67 -6.75 14.09
N ASP A 181 31.84 -7.11 14.65
CA ASP A 181 32.85 -6.13 15.10
C ASP A 181 33.29 -5.19 13.98
N LYS A 182 33.46 -5.72 12.76
CA LYS A 182 33.81 -4.91 11.59
C LYS A 182 32.70 -3.93 11.21
N VAL A 183 31.43 -4.35 11.28
CA VAL A 183 30.28 -3.46 11.04
C VAL A 183 30.21 -2.38 12.12
N ILE A 184 30.38 -2.74 13.40
CA ILE A 184 30.45 -1.78 14.51
C ILE A 184 31.56 -0.74 14.28
N GLN A 185 32.76 -1.17 13.90
CA GLN A 185 33.87 -0.26 13.59
C GLN A 185 33.58 0.65 12.39
N GLN A 186 32.88 0.15 11.36
CA GLN A 186 32.48 0.95 10.20
C GLN A 186 31.42 2.01 10.57
N GLU A 187 30.45 1.64 11.41
CA GLU A 187 29.40 2.54 11.91
C GLU A 187 29.97 3.65 12.82
N ILE A 188 30.89 3.30 13.73
CA ILE A 188 31.62 4.28 14.56
C ILE A 188 32.41 5.24 13.68
N ALA A 189 33.22 4.71 12.74
CA ALA A 189 34.04 5.55 11.85
C ALA A 189 33.20 6.42 10.90
N ALA A 190 32.03 5.95 10.46
CA ALA A 190 31.10 6.76 9.67
C ALA A 190 30.54 7.92 10.50
N ARG A 191 30.12 7.66 11.75
CA ARG A 191 29.61 8.67 12.68
C ARG A 191 30.67 9.69 13.08
N GLU A 192 31.90 9.26 13.32
CA GLU A 192 33.05 10.13 13.57
C GLU A 192 33.30 11.05 12.37
N LYS A 193 33.32 10.50 11.15
CA LYS A 193 33.49 11.29 9.92
C LYS A 193 32.34 12.26 9.66
N GLU A 194 31.09 11.89 9.96
CA GLU A 194 29.95 12.82 9.90
C GLU A 194 30.06 13.93 10.94
N ALA A 195 30.59 13.65 12.13
CA ALA A 195 30.86 14.66 13.16
C ALA A 195 31.99 15.61 12.74
N GLU A 196 33.07 15.10 12.14
CA GLU A 196 34.16 15.91 11.56
C GLU A 196 33.65 16.82 10.43
N LEU A 197 32.86 16.29 9.49
CA LEU A 197 32.25 17.07 8.40
C LEU A 197 31.26 18.13 8.92
N ALA A 198 30.59 17.86 10.04
CA ALA A 198 29.73 18.84 10.71
C ALA A 198 30.53 19.94 11.43
N ASP A 199 31.72 19.64 11.95
CA ASP A 199 32.61 20.60 12.61
C ASP A 199 33.38 21.47 11.60
N GLU A 200 33.83 20.90 10.47
CA GLU A 200 34.43 21.67 9.35
C GLU A 200 33.42 22.62 8.67
N GLY A 201 32.12 22.31 8.74
CA GLY A 201 31.04 23.22 8.33
C GLY A 201 30.70 24.30 9.36
N GLY A 202 31.21 24.19 10.59
CA GLY A 202 31.04 25.14 11.67
C GLY A 202 32.06 26.28 11.61
N VAL A 203 31.60 27.53 11.71
CA VAL A 203 32.52 28.68 11.80
C VAL A 203 33.30 28.58 13.11
N GLN A 204 34.60 28.28 13.04
CA GLN A 204 35.52 28.33 14.19
C GLN A 204 35.56 29.74 14.80
N PHE A 205 34.69 30.01 15.76
CA PHE A 205 34.75 31.21 16.59
C PHE A 205 35.76 30.99 17.71
N VAL A 206 36.97 31.53 17.50
CA VAL A 206 38.04 31.58 18.49
C VAL A 206 37.52 32.20 19.79
N ASP A 207 37.74 31.52 20.92
CA ASP A 207 37.41 32.04 22.24
C ASP A 207 38.27 33.27 22.56
N VAL A 208 37.68 34.46 22.49
CA VAL A 208 38.31 35.73 22.92
C VAL A 208 38.09 35.98 24.42
N GLY A 209 38.04 34.89 25.19
CA GLY A 209 37.95 34.86 26.64
C GLY A 209 39.27 35.16 27.36
N GLN A 210 39.86 36.35 27.14
CA GLN A 210 40.68 37.13 28.11
C GLN A 210 41.51 38.23 27.43
N ARG A 211 40.97 39.47 27.42
CA ARG A 211 41.67 40.78 27.58
C ARG A 211 40.96 41.89 26.79
N SER A 212 39.99 42.56 27.42
CA SER A 212 39.94 44.03 27.48
C SER A 212 38.75 44.47 28.34
N ARG A 213 39.02 45.11 29.49
CA ARG A 213 38.01 45.92 30.16
C ARG A 213 38.04 47.31 29.53
N ASN A 214 37.07 47.65 28.70
CA ASN A 214 36.84 49.03 28.31
C ASN A 214 35.34 49.35 28.28
N PRO A 215 34.78 50.01 29.31
CA PRO A 215 33.34 50.24 29.44
C PRO A 215 32.92 51.50 28.68
N ASN A 216 32.98 51.48 27.34
CA ASN A 216 32.40 52.57 26.54
C ASN A 216 32.11 52.15 25.08
N VAL A 217 30.98 51.48 24.87
CA VAL A 217 30.34 51.40 23.54
C VAL A 217 28.85 51.70 23.71
N GLN A 218 28.36 52.62 22.87
CA GLN A 218 27.06 53.26 22.97
C GLN A 218 25.88 52.31 22.82
N THR A 219 24.82 52.60 23.58
CA THR A 219 23.46 52.15 23.33
C THR A 219 22.99 52.61 21.93
N GLY A 220 22.42 51.71 21.12
CA GLY A 220 21.69 52.12 19.90
C GLY A 220 21.88 51.30 18.63
N LYS A 221 22.09 49.97 18.69
CA LYS A 221 21.88 49.08 17.54
C LYS A 221 21.20 47.77 17.96
N TRP A 222 20.44 47.18 17.04
CA TRP A 222 19.70 45.91 17.19
C TRP A 222 20.58 44.81 17.80
N TYR A 223 20.00 43.98 18.67
CA TYR A 223 20.70 43.02 19.55
C TYR A 223 21.81 42.21 18.86
N PHE A 224 21.56 41.75 17.63
CA PHE A 224 22.49 40.94 16.83
C PHE A 224 23.75 41.67 16.34
N TYR A 225 23.86 43.00 16.50
CA TYR A 225 25.06 43.77 16.17
C TYR A 225 26.03 43.95 17.35
N ASN A 226 25.66 43.53 18.57
CA ASN A 226 26.55 43.53 19.71
C ASN A 226 27.19 42.15 19.86
N THR A 227 28.45 42.01 19.44
CA THR A 227 29.18 40.73 19.45
C THR A 227 29.27 40.11 20.84
N ALA A 228 29.46 40.90 21.91
CA ALA A 228 29.49 40.39 23.27
C ALA A 228 28.12 39.87 23.75
N ALA A 229 27.03 40.57 23.38
CA ALA A 229 25.67 40.10 23.67
C ALA A 229 25.30 38.85 22.85
N LEU A 230 25.80 38.76 21.61
CA LEU A 230 25.63 37.60 20.74
C LEU A 230 26.35 36.38 21.29
N SER A 231 27.63 36.50 21.67
CA SER A 231 28.40 35.41 22.28
C SER A 231 27.79 34.97 23.61
N TYR A 232 27.36 35.90 24.47
CA TYR A 232 26.69 35.56 25.73
C TYR A 232 25.34 34.87 25.49
N GLY A 233 24.53 35.38 24.55
CA GLY A 233 23.27 34.77 24.15
C GLY A 233 23.43 33.39 23.54
N TYR A 234 24.49 33.17 22.76
CA TYR A 234 24.85 31.86 22.20
C TYR A 234 25.27 30.87 23.29
N SER A 235 26.15 31.26 24.21
CA SER A 235 26.56 30.39 25.33
C SER A 235 25.39 30.01 26.24
N GLU A 236 24.50 30.95 26.57
CA GLU A 236 23.27 30.66 27.32
C GLU A 236 22.27 29.82 26.50
N PHE A 237 22.20 29.99 25.18
CA PHE A 237 21.40 29.15 24.29
C PHE A 237 21.90 27.71 24.27
N ILE A 238 23.19 27.47 24.04
CA ILE A 238 23.80 26.13 24.05
C ILE A 238 23.67 25.48 25.44
N LYS A 239 23.86 26.25 26.51
CA LYS A 239 23.68 25.77 27.89
C LYS A 239 22.23 25.40 28.21
N LYS A 240 21.24 26.08 27.63
CA LYS A 240 19.81 25.84 27.88
C LYS A 240 19.19 24.80 26.93
N TRP A 241 19.69 24.69 25.70
CA TRP A 241 19.06 23.90 24.63
C TRP A 241 19.98 22.86 23.99
N GLY A 242 21.29 22.89 24.23
CA GLY A 242 22.28 22.10 23.51
C GLY A 242 22.59 22.65 22.12
N ASN A 243 23.46 21.96 21.37
CA ASN A 243 23.81 22.35 20.00
C ASN A 243 22.68 21.94 19.03
N ARG A 244 21.88 22.91 18.58
CA ARG A 244 20.67 22.67 17.75
C ARG A 244 20.95 22.96 16.29
N LYS A 245 20.53 22.04 15.41
CA LYS A 245 20.56 22.22 13.95
C LYS A 245 19.60 23.36 13.55
N LEU A 246 19.91 24.04 12.44
CA LEU A 246 19.04 25.06 11.87
C LEU A 246 17.92 24.38 11.07
N GLU A 247 16.78 24.20 11.72
CA GLU A 247 15.61 23.49 11.18
C GLU A 247 14.33 23.97 11.88
N ASP A 248 13.19 23.77 11.25
CA ASP A 248 11.90 24.04 11.88
C ASP A 248 11.72 23.17 13.14
N ASN A 249 11.00 23.72 14.12
CA ASN A 249 10.76 23.09 15.42
C ASN A 249 12.03 22.76 16.25
N TRP A 250 13.16 23.47 16.02
CA TRP A 250 14.44 23.28 16.71
C TRP A 250 14.41 23.29 18.25
N ARG A 251 13.35 23.80 18.89
CA ARG A 251 13.21 23.86 20.36
C ARG A 251 12.90 22.53 21.01
N LEU A 252 12.52 21.52 20.24
CA LEU A 252 12.19 20.19 20.75
C LEU A 252 13.47 19.35 20.84
N SER A 253 13.73 18.82 22.04
CA SER A 253 14.94 18.06 22.31
C SER A 253 14.96 16.70 21.63
N ASP A 254 13.79 16.07 21.58
CA ASP A 254 13.50 14.83 20.87
C ASP A 254 12.35 15.10 19.89
N LYS A 255 12.61 14.92 18.60
CA LYS A 255 11.61 15.13 17.54
C LYS A 255 10.69 13.93 17.34
N ARG A 256 10.96 12.77 17.97
CA ARG A 256 10.02 11.63 17.95
C ARG A 256 8.64 12.07 18.45
N LEU A 257 8.56 12.78 19.57
CA LEU A 257 7.30 13.30 20.13
C LEU A 257 6.51 14.28 19.24
N VAL A 258 7.07 14.79 18.13
CA VAL A 258 6.36 15.70 17.21
C VAL A 258 6.20 15.14 15.79
N MET A 259 7.00 14.14 15.39
CA MET A 259 6.63 13.26 14.28
C MET A 259 5.59 12.20 14.69
N GLN A 260 5.50 11.88 15.99
CA GLN A 260 4.53 10.95 16.59
C GLN A 260 3.21 11.62 17.03
N SER A 261 2.93 12.85 16.56
CA SER A 261 1.58 13.43 16.64
C SER A 261 0.68 12.98 15.47
N TYR A 262 1.15 12.05 14.64
CA TYR A 262 0.38 11.39 13.57
C TYR A 262 0.56 9.86 13.60
N GLY A 263 0.25 9.22 14.74
CA GLY A 263 0.09 7.76 14.84
C GLY A 263 0.25 7.16 16.26
N ASP A 264 -0.85 7.04 17.01
CA ASP A 264 -1.10 5.96 17.99
C ASP A 264 -1.46 4.66 17.19
N ASP A 265 -1.49 3.42 17.70
CA ASP A 265 -1.35 2.76 19.02
C ASP A 265 -0.44 1.51 18.77
N LEU A 266 0.27 0.82 19.68
CA LEU A 266 0.53 0.94 21.13
C LEU A 266 1.75 0.03 21.47
N ALA A 267 2.52 0.32 22.53
CA ALA A 267 3.17 -0.71 23.36
C ALA A 267 3.19 -0.23 24.83
N GLU A 268 2.69 -1.05 25.75
CA GLU A 268 2.45 -0.65 27.14
C GLU A 268 3.76 -0.40 27.92
N GLY A 269 3.72 0.62 28.79
CA GLY A 269 4.82 0.99 29.70
C GLY A 269 4.26 1.32 31.07
N ASP A 270 4.72 0.56 32.06
CA ASP A 270 4.29 0.50 33.46
C ASP A 270 4.35 1.84 34.22
N ASP A 271 3.61 1.92 35.33
CA ASP A 271 3.52 3.09 36.20
C ASP A 271 4.82 3.28 37.00
N LEU A 272 5.59 4.35 36.72
CA LEU A 272 6.92 4.55 37.32
C LEU A 272 7.00 5.78 38.24
N ASN A 273 7.27 5.48 39.51
CA ASN A 273 7.71 6.45 40.52
C ASN A 273 9.03 7.13 40.10
N PRO A 274 9.22 8.43 40.42
CA PRO A 274 10.36 9.21 39.95
C PRO A 274 11.61 9.05 40.82
N ASP A 275 12.08 7.82 41.06
CA ASP A 275 13.33 7.57 41.81
C ASP A 275 14.15 6.34 41.36
N ASP A 276 13.80 5.69 40.24
CA ASP A 276 14.63 4.63 39.66
C ASP A 276 15.51 5.17 38.52
N SER A 277 16.82 5.10 38.71
CA SER A 277 17.82 5.53 37.72
C SER A 277 17.82 4.59 36.53
N VAL A 278 17.43 5.10 35.36
CA VAL A 278 17.31 4.33 34.11
C VAL A 278 18.63 3.65 33.74
N ALA A 279 18.70 2.33 33.97
CA ALA A 279 19.70 1.48 33.34
C ALA A 279 19.39 1.42 31.84
N MET A 280 20.11 2.22 31.05
CA MET A 280 19.89 2.30 29.61
C MET A 280 20.12 0.93 28.97
N ASP A 281 19.06 0.39 28.34
CA ASP A 281 19.05 -0.95 27.77
C ASP A 281 20.15 -1.10 26.70
N GLN A 282 21.19 -1.86 27.06
CA GLN A 282 22.37 -2.07 26.22
C GLN A 282 22.08 -2.85 24.94
N SER A 283 20.89 -3.44 24.79
CA SER A 283 20.49 -4.19 23.59
C SER A 283 20.18 -3.30 22.38
N ASN A 284 19.80 -2.04 22.61
CA ASN A 284 19.48 -1.07 21.56
C ASN A 284 20.67 -0.17 21.14
N ASN A 285 21.88 -0.44 21.61
CA ASN A 285 23.09 0.30 21.20
C ASN A 285 23.73 -0.33 19.94
N PRO A 286 23.82 0.38 18.79
CA PRO A 286 24.50 -0.11 17.60
C PRO A 286 26.02 -0.35 17.77
N GLU A 287 26.62 0.02 18.90
CA GLU A 287 28.01 -0.31 19.23
C GLU A 287 28.14 -1.66 19.96
N ASN A 288 27.03 -2.31 20.29
CA ASN A 288 26.99 -3.60 20.98
C ASN A 288 26.65 -4.73 20.01
N ARG A 289 27.38 -5.85 20.06
CA ARG A 289 27.08 -7.07 19.28
C ARG A 289 25.65 -7.57 19.47
N ALA A 290 25.10 -7.41 20.68
CA ALA A 290 23.74 -7.87 21.01
C ALA A 290 22.66 -7.27 20.09
N TYR A 291 22.86 -6.04 19.62
CA TYR A 291 21.98 -5.37 18.66
C TYR A 291 21.86 -6.15 17.34
N TYR A 292 23.00 -6.55 16.76
CA TYR A 292 23.06 -7.27 15.47
C TYR A 292 22.69 -8.75 15.56
N LEU A 293 22.83 -9.37 16.73
CA LEU A 293 22.52 -10.79 16.92
C LEU A 293 21.01 -11.06 17.04
N LYS A 294 20.20 -10.05 17.36
CA LYS A 294 18.77 -10.18 17.64
C LYS A 294 17.95 -10.75 16.48
N ASP A 295 18.25 -10.31 15.26
CA ASP A 295 17.46 -10.61 14.07
C ASP A 295 18.00 -11.81 13.26
N ILE A 296 19.07 -12.46 13.75
CA ILE A 296 19.69 -13.62 13.08
C ILE A 296 18.95 -14.90 13.51
N PRO A 297 18.42 -15.71 12.57
CA PRO A 297 17.60 -16.89 12.87
C PRO A 297 18.49 -18.08 13.31
N PHE A 298 18.85 -18.15 14.59
CA PHE A 298 19.65 -19.26 15.13
C PHE A 298 18.80 -20.52 15.38
N GLU A 299 17.55 -20.35 15.81
CA GLU A 299 16.63 -21.46 16.12
C GLU A 299 15.99 -22.05 14.86
N GLU A 300 15.67 -23.35 14.87
CA GLU A 300 15.13 -24.04 13.69
C GLU A 300 13.75 -23.51 13.26
N GLU A 301 12.89 -23.12 14.20
CA GLU A 301 11.62 -22.45 13.93
C GLU A 301 11.81 -21.11 13.23
N GLN A 302 12.83 -20.34 13.63
CA GLN A 302 13.16 -19.04 13.01
C GLN A 302 13.70 -19.24 11.58
N LYS A 303 14.59 -20.22 11.37
CA LYS A 303 15.10 -20.57 10.03
C LYS A 303 13.97 -21.02 9.11
N LYS A 304 13.06 -21.85 9.62
CA LYS A 304 11.89 -22.31 8.86
C LYS A 304 11.00 -21.13 8.45
N ALA A 305 10.74 -20.18 9.36
CA ALA A 305 9.98 -18.97 9.05
C ALA A 305 10.68 -18.10 7.99
N ALA A 306 11.99 -17.92 8.09
CA ALA A 306 12.80 -17.20 7.10
C ALA A 306 12.75 -17.87 5.72
N HIS A 307 12.93 -19.19 5.64
CA HIS A 307 12.78 -19.95 4.39
C HIS A 307 11.35 -19.87 3.81
N GLU A 308 10.30 -19.92 4.65
CA GLU A 308 8.91 -19.77 4.19
C GLU A 308 8.64 -18.38 3.62
N LEU A 309 9.21 -17.33 4.23
CA LEU A 309 9.15 -15.97 3.73
C LEU A 309 9.86 -15.84 2.37
N ILE A 310 11.07 -16.40 2.22
CA ILE A 310 11.79 -16.45 0.94
C ILE A 310 10.98 -17.18 -0.14
N ILE A 311 10.38 -18.34 0.17
CA ILE A 311 9.55 -19.12 -0.76
C ILE A 311 8.35 -18.30 -1.25
N LYS A 312 7.64 -17.61 -0.35
CA LYS A 312 6.52 -16.72 -0.70
C LYS A 312 7.01 -15.55 -1.54
N SER A 313 8.16 -14.97 -1.21
CA SER A 313 8.74 -13.83 -1.93
C SER A 313 9.16 -14.21 -3.35
N TYR A 314 9.83 -15.35 -3.56
CA TYR A 314 10.19 -15.82 -4.91
C TYR A 314 8.95 -16.05 -5.78
N LYS A 315 7.92 -16.71 -5.24
CA LYS A 315 6.64 -16.94 -5.95
C LYS A 315 6.00 -15.64 -6.42
N GLN A 316 6.01 -14.60 -5.57
CA GLN A 316 5.40 -13.32 -5.91
C GLN A 316 6.29 -12.49 -6.84
N LEU A 317 7.61 -12.47 -6.61
CA LEU A 317 8.57 -11.74 -7.44
C LEU A 317 8.58 -12.24 -8.89
N GLY A 318 8.61 -13.56 -9.10
CA GLY A 318 8.52 -14.16 -10.44
C GLY A 318 7.19 -13.84 -11.14
N PHE A 319 6.09 -13.75 -10.39
CA PHE A 319 4.77 -13.37 -10.91
C PHE A 319 4.75 -11.90 -11.35
N LEU A 320 5.25 -10.97 -10.53
CA LEU A 320 5.31 -9.54 -10.87
C LEU A 320 6.17 -9.31 -12.13
N TYR A 321 7.32 -9.98 -12.25
CA TYR A 321 8.13 -9.90 -13.46
C TYR A 321 7.38 -10.40 -14.70
N LEU A 322 6.66 -11.52 -14.60
CA LEU A 322 6.03 -12.17 -15.75
C LEU A 322 4.73 -11.50 -16.21
N GLU A 323 3.80 -11.24 -15.29
CA GLU A 323 2.44 -10.80 -15.63
C GLU A 323 2.30 -9.26 -15.63
N ASP A 324 2.86 -8.58 -14.61
CA ASP A 324 2.73 -7.13 -14.46
C ASP A 324 3.78 -6.35 -15.28
N LEU A 325 5.06 -6.75 -15.21
CA LEU A 325 6.14 -6.08 -15.96
C LEU A 325 6.40 -6.66 -17.34
N ARG A 326 5.98 -7.91 -17.60
CA ARG A 326 6.26 -8.68 -18.83
C ARG A 326 7.76 -8.88 -19.13
N ASP A 327 8.61 -8.73 -18.11
CA ASP A 327 10.02 -9.05 -18.17
C ASP A 327 10.23 -10.56 -18.04
N THR A 328 10.11 -11.24 -19.18
CA THR A 328 10.36 -12.68 -19.28
C THR A 328 11.81 -13.07 -18.95
N THR A 329 12.76 -12.13 -18.87
CA THR A 329 14.17 -12.43 -18.58
C THR A 329 14.37 -12.54 -17.07
N ASN A 330 14.03 -11.48 -16.33
CA ASN A 330 14.11 -11.52 -14.86
C ASN A 330 13.10 -12.52 -14.27
N ALA A 331 11.93 -12.72 -14.90
CA ALA A 331 11.01 -13.80 -14.52
C ALA A 331 11.68 -15.18 -14.65
N LEU A 332 12.33 -15.46 -15.80
CA LEU A 332 12.98 -16.75 -16.05
C LEU A 332 14.09 -17.02 -15.02
N GLU A 333 14.98 -16.05 -14.79
CA GLU A 333 16.07 -16.17 -13.82
C GLU A 333 15.54 -16.36 -12.38
N THR A 334 14.49 -15.62 -12.01
CA THR A 334 13.84 -15.75 -10.70
C THR A 334 13.23 -17.13 -10.51
N TYR A 335 12.48 -17.65 -11.49
CA TYR A 335 11.87 -18.98 -11.40
C TYR A 335 12.91 -20.11 -11.42
N LEU A 336 13.96 -20.02 -12.24
CA LEU A 336 15.05 -21.01 -12.24
C LEU A 336 15.76 -21.03 -10.88
N SER A 337 16.15 -19.87 -10.35
CA SER A 337 16.78 -19.73 -9.03
C SER A 337 15.91 -20.26 -7.90
N PHE A 338 14.59 -20.04 -7.99
CA PHE A 338 13.62 -20.53 -7.01
C PHE A 338 13.56 -22.07 -6.99
N GLN A 339 13.50 -22.71 -8.17
CA GLN A 339 13.45 -24.17 -8.26
C GLN A 339 14.80 -24.83 -7.94
N GLU A 340 15.92 -24.16 -8.15
CA GLU A 340 17.25 -24.64 -7.71
C GLU A 340 17.41 -24.59 -6.18
N LYS A 341 17.07 -23.46 -5.55
CA LYS A 341 17.17 -23.29 -4.09
C LYS A 341 16.12 -24.09 -3.32
N TYR A 342 14.91 -24.24 -3.86
CA TYR A 342 13.77 -24.86 -3.18
C TYR A 342 13.05 -25.86 -4.09
N PRO A 343 13.70 -26.95 -4.53
CA PRO A 343 13.12 -27.90 -5.48
C PRO A 343 11.81 -28.52 -4.98
N ASP A 344 11.61 -28.64 -3.67
CA ASP A 344 10.43 -29.24 -3.04
C ASP A 344 9.40 -28.25 -2.47
N ASN A 345 9.35 -27.01 -2.98
CA ASN A 345 8.39 -26.01 -2.52
C ASN A 345 6.92 -26.32 -2.90
N GLN A 346 5.98 -25.67 -2.20
CA GLN A 346 4.54 -25.85 -2.42
C GLN A 346 4.00 -25.19 -3.71
N PHE A 347 4.72 -24.23 -4.29
CA PHE A 347 4.37 -23.48 -5.50
C PHE A 347 5.10 -24.02 -6.75
N ARG A 348 5.52 -25.29 -6.69
CA ARG A 348 6.39 -25.93 -7.71
C ARG A 348 5.69 -26.06 -9.05
N LEU A 349 4.40 -26.39 -9.02
CA LEU A 349 3.55 -26.56 -10.20
C LEU A 349 3.36 -25.23 -10.94
N GLU A 350 3.06 -24.17 -10.22
CA GLU A 350 2.89 -22.81 -10.74
C GLU A 350 4.20 -22.29 -11.34
N SER A 351 5.33 -22.54 -10.66
CA SER A 351 6.66 -22.16 -11.15
C SER A 351 7.06 -22.94 -12.42
N TRP A 352 6.78 -24.25 -12.49
CA TRP A 352 6.97 -25.04 -13.72
C TRP A 352 6.07 -24.58 -14.86
N TYR A 353 4.83 -24.19 -14.57
CA TYR A 353 3.91 -23.66 -15.58
C TYR A 353 4.38 -22.30 -16.13
N ALA A 354 4.87 -21.41 -15.25
CA ALA A 354 5.47 -20.14 -15.65
C ALA A 354 6.72 -20.37 -16.53
N LEU A 355 7.61 -21.29 -16.14
CA LEU A 355 8.78 -21.68 -16.94
C LEU A 355 8.36 -22.24 -18.32
N TYR A 356 7.36 -23.12 -18.37
CA TYR A 356 6.78 -23.61 -19.63
C TYR A 356 6.28 -22.46 -20.52
N LYS A 357 5.49 -21.54 -19.98
CA LYS A 357 4.94 -20.36 -20.69
C LYS A 357 6.09 -19.53 -21.29
N ILE A 358 7.06 -19.15 -20.46
CA ILE A 358 8.22 -18.33 -20.88
C ILE A 358 9.05 -19.04 -21.96
N TYR A 359 9.38 -20.32 -21.80
CA TYR A 359 10.16 -21.04 -22.82
C TYR A 359 9.39 -21.24 -24.13
N ASN A 360 8.08 -21.45 -24.07
CA ASN A 360 7.23 -21.58 -25.26
C ASN A 360 7.12 -20.24 -26.02
N GLU A 361 6.91 -19.12 -25.32
CA GLU A 361 6.91 -17.77 -25.90
C GLU A 361 8.28 -17.40 -26.53
N ARG A 362 9.38 -17.83 -25.91
CA ARG A 362 10.75 -17.69 -26.43
C ARG A 362 11.11 -18.66 -27.56
N GLY A 363 10.21 -19.57 -27.95
CA GLY A 363 10.45 -20.56 -29.00
C GLY A 363 11.41 -21.70 -28.62
N ASN A 364 11.82 -21.82 -27.35
CA ASN A 364 12.68 -22.90 -26.87
C ASN A 364 11.85 -24.16 -26.62
N GLN A 365 11.56 -24.88 -27.70
CA GLN A 365 10.72 -26.08 -27.69
C GLN A 365 11.28 -27.23 -26.83
N GLU A 366 12.60 -27.33 -26.66
CA GLU A 366 13.22 -28.36 -25.81
C GLU A 366 12.88 -28.14 -24.34
N GLN A 367 13.17 -26.95 -23.82
CA GLN A 367 12.87 -26.60 -22.42
C GLN A 367 11.36 -26.52 -22.16
N ALA A 368 10.58 -25.98 -23.10
CA ALA A 368 9.13 -26.01 -22.99
C ALA A 368 8.60 -27.46 -22.90
N SER A 369 9.10 -28.38 -23.74
CA SER A 369 8.71 -29.79 -23.68
C SER A 369 9.12 -30.45 -22.36
N TYR A 370 10.28 -30.11 -21.80
CA TYR A 370 10.74 -30.60 -20.50
C TYR A 370 9.77 -30.22 -19.37
N TYR A 371 9.47 -28.93 -19.18
CA TYR A 371 8.54 -28.50 -18.13
C TYR A 371 7.10 -28.98 -18.36
N LYS A 372 6.65 -29.05 -19.63
CA LYS A 372 5.39 -29.70 -20.02
C LYS A 372 5.34 -31.16 -19.56
N SER A 373 6.38 -31.94 -19.82
CA SER A 373 6.45 -33.34 -19.39
C SER A 373 6.46 -33.47 -17.86
N LEU A 374 7.14 -32.59 -17.12
CA LEU A 374 7.13 -32.59 -15.65
C LEU A 374 5.72 -32.34 -15.10
N ILE A 375 4.98 -31.37 -15.64
CA ILE A 375 3.62 -31.06 -15.21
C ILE A 375 2.67 -32.22 -15.52
N LEU A 376 2.71 -32.76 -16.74
CA LEU A 376 1.81 -33.84 -17.16
C LEU A 376 2.10 -35.18 -16.45
N SER A 377 3.34 -35.43 -16.00
CA SER A 377 3.69 -36.67 -15.29
C SER A 377 3.44 -36.61 -13.78
N ASN A 378 3.59 -35.44 -13.15
CA ASN A 378 3.44 -35.30 -11.68
C ASN A 378 2.09 -34.69 -11.25
N TYR A 379 1.41 -33.96 -12.14
CA TYR A 379 0.22 -33.16 -11.82
C TYR A 379 -0.88 -33.26 -12.89
N ALA A 380 -1.07 -34.46 -13.46
CA ALA A 380 -1.96 -34.72 -14.60
C ALA A 380 -3.41 -34.18 -14.44
N ASP A 381 -3.97 -34.25 -13.23
CA ASP A 381 -5.35 -33.81 -12.95
C ASP A 381 -5.48 -32.30 -12.65
N SER A 382 -4.36 -31.57 -12.58
CA SER A 382 -4.36 -30.14 -12.30
C SER A 382 -4.92 -29.32 -13.47
N ASP A 383 -5.48 -28.15 -13.17
CA ASP A 383 -5.95 -27.24 -14.22
C ASP A 383 -4.80 -26.80 -15.14
N TYR A 384 -3.57 -26.64 -14.62
CA TYR A 384 -2.38 -26.37 -15.45
C TYR A 384 -2.10 -27.47 -16.47
N ALA A 385 -2.20 -28.75 -16.07
CA ALA A 385 -2.03 -29.87 -16.98
C ALA A 385 -3.12 -29.90 -18.07
N LYS A 386 -4.37 -29.59 -17.70
CA LYS A 386 -5.51 -29.51 -18.65
C LYS A 386 -5.36 -28.34 -19.63
N VAL A 387 -4.86 -27.19 -19.20
CA VAL A 387 -4.54 -26.04 -20.08
C VAL A 387 -3.41 -26.36 -21.06
N ILE A 388 -2.42 -27.16 -20.65
CA ILE A 388 -1.30 -27.58 -21.50
C ILE A 388 -1.71 -28.60 -22.57
N THR A 389 -2.79 -29.36 -22.34
CA THR A 389 -3.34 -30.34 -23.29
C THR A 389 -4.45 -29.77 -24.16
N ASP A 390 -5.29 -28.87 -23.61
CA ASP A 390 -6.35 -28.15 -24.31
C ASP A 390 -6.26 -26.63 -24.03
N PRO A 391 -5.72 -25.85 -24.98
CA PRO A 391 -5.63 -24.39 -24.86
C PRO A 391 -6.98 -23.66 -24.74
N GLU A 392 -8.10 -24.27 -25.14
CA GLU A 392 -9.44 -23.68 -24.99
C GLU A 392 -10.11 -24.04 -23.66
N TYR A 393 -9.49 -24.88 -22.83
CA TYR A 393 -10.02 -25.31 -21.52
C TYR A 393 -10.40 -24.13 -20.61
N PHE A 394 -9.65 -23.01 -20.65
CA PHE A 394 -10.01 -21.81 -19.90
C PHE A 394 -11.24 -21.08 -20.44
N ASN A 395 -11.43 -21.02 -21.76
CA ASN A 395 -12.65 -20.46 -22.36
C ASN A 395 -13.84 -21.31 -21.94
N LYS A 396 -13.70 -22.64 -22.00
CA LYS A 396 -14.72 -23.59 -21.57
C LYS A 396 -15.08 -23.45 -20.09
N ILE A 397 -14.10 -23.38 -19.17
CA ILE A 397 -14.38 -23.09 -17.74
C ILE A 397 -15.07 -21.73 -17.56
N GLY A 398 -14.63 -20.69 -18.29
CA GLY A 398 -15.21 -19.36 -18.21
C GLY A 398 -16.68 -19.35 -18.64
N GLU A 399 -16.98 -19.98 -19.77
CA GLU A 399 -18.33 -20.19 -20.28
C GLU A 399 -19.16 -21.06 -19.33
N ASP A 400 -18.62 -22.17 -18.82
CA ASP A 400 -19.32 -23.06 -17.88
C ASP A 400 -19.68 -22.33 -16.58
N LYS A 401 -18.75 -21.56 -15.99
CA LYS A 401 -19.02 -20.69 -14.83
C LYS A 401 -20.05 -19.61 -15.14
N GLN A 402 -20.00 -19.00 -16.33
CA GLN A 402 -20.98 -18.00 -16.75
C GLN A 402 -22.38 -18.61 -16.95
N ARG A 403 -22.47 -19.82 -17.52
CA ARG A 403 -23.72 -20.58 -17.69
C ARG A 403 -24.29 -21.01 -16.34
N ALA A 404 -23.45 -21.48 -15.41
CA ALA A 404 -23.82 -21.79 -14.03
C ALA A 404 -24.36 -20.55 -13.29
N LEU A 405 -23.70 -19.40 -13.41
CA LEU A 405 -24.14 -18.12 -12.82
C LEU A 405 -25.48 -17.64 -13.40
N GLN A 406 -25.66 -17.69 -14.73
CA GLN A 406 -26.92 -17.33 -15.38
C GLN A 406 -28.07 -18.26 -14.97
N LEU A 407 -27.80 -19.56 -14.85
CA LEU A 407 -28.78 -20.53 -14.37
C LEU A 407 -29.14 -20.31 -12.90
N TYR A 408 -28.16 -20.00 -12.04
CA TYR A 408 -28.40 -19.62 -10.65
C TYR A 408 -29.24 -18.34 -10.55
N GLU A 409 -28.90 -17.29 -11.31
CA GLU A 409 -29.64 -16.03 -11.31
C GLU A 409 -31.10 -16.24 -11.77
N LYS A 410 -31.31 -17.06 -12.81
CA LYS A 410 -32.63 -17.46 -13.31
C LYS A 410 -33.42 -18.25 -12.26
N THR A 411 -32.74 -19.14 -11.52
CA THR A 411 -33.31 -19.94 -10.42
C THR A 411 -33.71 -19.06 -9.24
N TYR A 412 -32.84 -18.13 -8.84
CA TYR A 412 -33.11 -17.18 -7.76
C TYR A 412 -34.23 -16.19 -8.13
N LYS A 413 -34.27 -15.69 -9.38
CA LYS A 413 -35.39 -14.87 -9.90
C LYS A 413 -36.72 -15.62 -9.95
N ALA A 414 -36.72 -16.94 -10.10
CA ALA A 414 -37.93 -17.75 -9.97
C ALA A 414 -38.33 -17.90 -8.49
N PHE A 415 -37.35 -18.07 -7.59
CA PHE A 415 -37.56 -18.21 -6.15
C PHE A 415 -38.13 -16.94 -5.50
N THR A 416 -37.59 -15.76 -5.80
CA THR A 416 -38.10 -14.46 -5.32
C THR A 416 -39.47 -14.08 -5.88
N ARG A 417 -39.95 -14.80 -6.92
CA ARG A 417 -41.29 -14.69 -7.49
C ARG A 417 -42.21 -15.84 -7.04
N GLU A 418 -41.79 -16.62 -6.05
CA GLU A 418 -42.53 -17.76 -5.48
C GLU A 418 -42.88 -18.87 -6.51
N GLN A 419 -42.13 -18.95 -7.61
CA GLN A 419 -42.36 -19.90 -8.70
C GLN A 419 -41.69 -21.26 -8.38
N TYR A 420 -41.98 -21.83 -7.22
CA TYR A 420 -41.23 -22.95 -6.61
C TYR A 420 -41.05 -24.16 -7.53
N PHE A 421 -42.07 -24.56 -8.30
CA PHE A 421 -41.92 -25.64 -9.30
C PHE A 421 -40.84 -25.35 -10.35
N ARG A 422 -40.72 -24.10 -10.82
CA ARG A 422 -39.64 -23.69 -11.74
C ARG A 422 -38.28 -23.67 -11.07
N VAL A 423 -38.21 -23.30 -9.79
CA VAL A 423 -36.97 -23.37 -8.99
C VAL A 423 -36.47 -24.80 -8.93
N ILE A 424 -37.36 -25.76 -8.64
CA ILE A 424 -37.02 -27.20 -8.59
C ILE A 424 -36.52 -27.69 -9.96
N THR A 425 -37.20 -27.35 -11.06
CA THR A 425 -36.74 -27.73 -12.41
C THR A 425 -35.38 -27.13 -12.74
N TYR A 426 -35.17 -25.82 -12.54
CA TYR A 426 -33.90 -25.18 -12.88
C TYR A 426 -32.74 -25.65 -11.99
N ALA A 427 -33.02 -25.92 -10.70
CA ALA A 427 -32.01 -26.47 -9.79
C ALA A 427 -31.67 -27.93 -10.12
N ASN A 428 -32.64 -28.79 -10.47
CA ASN A 428 -32.35 -30.15 -10.93
C ASN A 428 -31.42 -30.14 -12.15
N ASN A 429 -31.76 -29.37 -13.19
CA ASN A 429 -30.93 -29.25 -14.39
C ASN A 429 -29.52 -28.72 -14.07
N GLY A 430 -29.41 -27.73 -13.19
CA GLY A 430 -28.11 -27.17 -12.80
C GLY A 430 -27.27 -28.08 -11.92
N LEU A 431 -27.89 -29.01 -11.18
CA LEU A 431 -27.18 -30.03 -10.40
C LEU A 431 -26.76 -31.23 -11.27
N GLU A 432 -27.41 -31.46 -12.40
CA GLU A 432 -26.96 -32.42 -13.42
C GLU A 432 -25.78 -31.87 -14.22
N GLU A 433 -25.78 -30.57 -14.55
CA GLU A 433 -24.75 -29.94 -15.39
C GLU A 433 -23.52 -29.40 -14.62
N PHE A 434 -23.70 -28.95 -13.36
CA PHE A 434 -22.66 -28.26 -12.59
C PHE A 434 -22.42 -28.89 -11.20
N SER A 435 -22.54 -30.22 -11.08
CA SER A 435 -22.41 -30.97 -9.82
C SER A 435 -21.08 -30.75 -9.08
N GLU A 436 -19.99 -30.49 -9.80
CA GLU A 436 -18.65 -30.25 -9.24
C GLU A 436 -18.41 -28.78 -8.82
N ASP A 437 -19.31 -27.84 -9.18
CA ASP A 437 -19.15 -26.42 -8.81
C ASP A 437 -19.52 -26.20 -7.33
N THR A 438 -18.49 -26.17 -6.48
CA THR A 438 -18.61 -25.96 -5.02
C THR A 438 -19.15 -24.58 -4.63
N ALA A 439 -19.23 -23.60 -5.54
CA ALA A 439 -19.82 -22.29 -5.29
C ALA A 439 -21.30 -22.21 -5.66
N ILE A 440 -21.73 -22.91 -6.71
CA ILE A 440 -23.10 -22.87 -7.26
C ILE A 440 -23.96 -24.06 -6.84
N ALA A 441 -23.45 -25.29 -6.91
CA ALA A 441 -24.22 -26.50 -6.59
C ALA A 441 -24.87 -26.45 -5.20
N PRO A 442 -24.18 -26.07 -4.10
CA PRO A 442 -24.81 -25.99 -2.78
C PRO A 442 -25.94 -24.96 -2.72
N ARG A 443 -25.82 -23.85 -3.47
CA ARG A 443 -26.84 -22.79 -3.51
C ARG A 443 -28.08 -23.25 -4.29
N LEU A 444 -27.89 -24.01 -5.38
CA LEU A 444 -28.99 -24.65 -6.11
C LEU A 444 -29.68 -25.72 -5.25
N MET A 445 -28.93 -26.56 -4.56
CA MET A 445 -29.48 -27.53 -3.58
C MET A 445 -30.30 -26.82 -2.50
N TYR A 446 -29.82 -25.68 -1.98
CA TYR A 446 -30.53 -24.91 -0.96
C TYR A 446 -31.85 -24.36 -1.50
N LEU A 447 -31.84 -23.64 -2.63
CA LEU A 447 -33.06 -23.09 -3.25
C LEU A 447 -34.06 -24.20 -3.62
N ARG A 448 -33.57 -25.35 -4.08
CA ARG A 448 -34.37 -26.56 -4.35
C ARG A 448 -35.02 -27.08 -3.07
N ALA A 449 -34.26 -27.25 -2.00
CA ALA A 449 -34.75 -27.75 -0.72
C ALA A 449 -35.86 -26.86 -0.15
N ILE A 450 -35.63 -25.53 -0.07
CA ILE A 450 -36.65 -24.58 0.39
C ILE A 450 -37.91 -24.62 -0.50
N SER A 451 -37.73 -24.74 -1.82
CA SER A 451 -38.85 -24.79 -2.76
C SER A 451 -39.66 -26.09 -2.63
N LEU A 452 -39.01 -27.24 -2.44
CA LEU A 452 -39.66 -28.52 -2.15
C LEU A 452 -40.51 -28.41 -0.87
N GLY A 453 -39.95 -27.85 0.21
CA GLY A 453 -40.67 -27.59 1.46
C GLY A 453 -41.86 -26.62 1.35
N LYS A 454 -42.01 -25.91 0.22
CA LYS A 454 -43.14 -25.02 -0.06
C LYS A 454 -44.21 -25.61 -0.96
N VAL A 455 -43.92 -26.70 -1.69
CA VAL A 455 -44.88 -27.36 -2.62
C VAL A 455 -45.23 -28.79 -2.24
N ASP A 456 -44.49 -29.38 -1.32
CA ASP A 456 -44.63 -30.76 -0.85
C ASP A 456 -44.69 -30.78 0.70
N VAL A 457 -44.10 -31.77 1.36
CA VAL A 457 -44.15 -31.93 2.83
C VAL A 457 -42.85 -31.47 3.54
N PRO A 458 -42.91 -31.10 4.84
CA PRO A 458 -41.74 -30.72 5.63
C PRO A 458 -40.63 -31.79 5.68
N ASP A 459 -40.97 -33.07 5.60
CA ASP A 459 -40.00 -34.17 5.55
C ASP A 459 -39.10 -34.11 4.31
N THR A 460 -39.65 -33.70 3.16
CA THR A 460 -38.90 -33.52 1.90
C THR A 460 -37.89 -32.37 2.02
N LEU A 461 -38.25 -31.31 2.75
CA LEU A 461 -37.35 -30.22 3.10
C LEU A 461 -36.22 -30.70 4.03
N TYR A 462 -36.56 -31.46 5.09
CA TYR A 462 -35.58 -32.01 6.01
C TYR A 462 -34.56 -32.91 5.29
N ALA A 463 -35.04 -33.84 4.46
CA ALA A 463 -34.18 -34.73 3.69
C ALA A 463 -33.23 -33.95 2.75
N SER A 464 -33.76 -32.98 2.00
CA SER A 464 -32.99 -32.20 1.03
C SER A 464 -31.93 -31.29 1.68
N LEU A 465 -32.23 -30.71 2.86
CA LEU A 465 -31.25 -29.90 3.59
C LEU A 465 -30.17 -30.78 4.27
N LYS A 466 -30.53 -31.99 4.71
CA LYS A 466 -29.56 -32.96 5.26
C LYS A 466 -28.58 -33.43 4.18
N GLU A 467 -29.09 -33.75 2.99
CA GLU A 467 -28.30 -34.09 1.79
C GLU A 467 -27.28 -33.00 1.44
N LEU A 468 -27.71 -31.72 1.40
CA LEU A 468 -26.83 -30.56 1.18
C LEU A 468 -25.67 -30.49 2.17
N ILE A 469 -25.94 -30.70 3.46
CA ILE A 469 -24.91 -30.60 4.51
C ILE A 469 -23.93 -31.77 4.43
N THR A 470 -24.39 -32.96 4.05
CA THR A 470 -23.55 -34.14 3.85
C THR A 470 -22.62 -33.99 2.63
N LEU A 471 -23.13 -33.44 1.52
CA LEU A 471 -22.34 -33.30 0.28
C LEU A 471 -21.42 -32.07 0.28
N HIS A 472 -21.80 -30.97 0.94
CA HIS A 472 -21.05 -29.71 0.89
C HIS A 472 -20.82 -29.06 2.27
N PRO A 473 -20.16 -29.75 3.22
CA PRO A 473 -20.09 -29.33 4.63
C PRO A 473 -19.42 -27.98 4.89
N ALA A 474 -18.55 -27.50 3.98
CA ALA A 474 -17.86 -26.22 4.07
C ALA A 474 -18.57 -25.06 3.35
N SER A 475 -19.75 -25.29 2.76
CA SER A 475 -20.43 -24.27 1.95
C SER A 475 -21.07 -23.15 2.79
N PRO A 476 -21.05 -21.88 2.34
CA PRO A 476 -21.65 -20.76 3.08
C PRO A 476 -23.17 -20.87 3.33
N VAL A 477 -23.89 -21.77 2.65
CA VAL A 477 -25.32 -22.03 2.91
C VAL A 477 -25.56 -23.08 4.01
N VAL A 478 -24.54 -23.81 4.46
CA VAL A 478 -24.65 -24.84 5.51
C VAL A 478 -25.18 -24.29 6.85
N PRO A 479 -24.75 -23.11 7.36
CA PRO A 479 -25.31 -22.56 8.59
C PRO A 479 -26.83 -22.30 8.48
N MET A 480 -27.29 -21.85 7.32
CA MET A 480 -28.71 -21.57 7.05
C MET A 480 -29.51 -22.88 6.97
N ALA A 481 -28.98 -23.89 6.28
CA ALA A 481 -29.57 -25.22 6.22
C ALA A 481 -29.68 -25.87 7.62
N LYS A 482 -28.61 -25.81 8.43
CA LYS A 482 -28.61 -26.32 9.81
C LYS A 482 -29.62 -25.59 10.70
N SER A 483 -29.75 -24.26 10.57
CA SER A 483 -30.77 -23.49 11.30
C SER A 483 -32.18 -23.98 11.00
N ILE A 484 -32.50 -24.22 9.73
CA ILE A 484 -33.85 -24.67 9.32
C ILE A 484 -34.11 -26.11 9.77
N LEU A 485 -33.14 -27.02 9.65
CA LEU A 485 -33.24 -28.38 10.20
C LEU A 485 -33.50 -28.37 11.71
N ASN A 486 -32.83 -27.50 12.46
CA ASN A 486 -33.05 -27.37 13.89
C ASN A 486 -34.50 -26.94 14.18
N THR A 487 -34.97 -25.85 13.56
CA THR A 487 -36.37 -25.38 13.68
C THR A 487 -37.39 -26.47 13.32
N LEU A 488 -37.18 -27.22 12.24
CA LEU A 488 -38.04 -28.34 11.84
C LEU A 488 -38.11 -29.43 12.91
N SER A 489 -36.97 -29.79 13.51
CA SER A 489 -36.93 -30.79 14.58
C SER A 489 -37.52 -30.29 15.91
N THR A 490 -37.31 -29.02 16.28
CA THR A 490 -37.70 -28.47 17.59
C THR A 490 -39.13 -27.94 17.65
N GLU A 491 -39.62 -27.31 16.58
CA GLU A 491 -40.96 -26.68 16.55
C GLU A 491 -42.01 -27.57 15.86
N TYR A 492 -41.60 -28.37 14.86
CA TYR A 492 -42.50 -29.16 14.02
C TYR A 492 -42.35 -30.67 14.23
N GLY A 493 -41.35 -31.13 15.01
CA GLY A 493 -41.12 -32.55 15.31
C GLY A 493 -40.64 -33.38 14.10
N VAL A 494 -40.07 -32.72 13.08
CA VAL A 494 -39.68 -33.35 11.81
C VAL A 494 -38.19 -33.74 11.86
N GLY A 495 -37.93 -35.05 11.81
CA GLY A 495 -36.59 -35.62 11.80
C GLY A 495 -35.85 -35.56 13.15
N GLU A 496 -34.58 -35.96 13.15
CA GLU A 496 -33.73 -35.94 14.35
C GLU A 496 -33.02 -34.60 14.53
N PRO A 497 -32.81 -34.14 15.78
CA PRO A 497 -31.94 -33.00 16.08
C PRO A 497 -30.53 -33.23 15.54
N VAL A 498 -29.92 -32.21 14.95
CA VAL A 498 -28.58 -32.32 14.37
C VAL A 498 -27.56 -32.46 15.53
N ALA A 499 -26.92 -33.62 15.66
CA ALA A 499 -25.94 -33.85 16.72
C ALA A 499 -24.78 -32.82 16.65
N GLY A 500 -24.42 -32.24 17.80
CA GLY A 500 -23.47 -31.12 17.87
C GLY A 500 -24.12 -29.73 17.77
N PHE A 501 -25.41 -29.63 17.44
CA PHE A 501 -26.21 -28.42 17.66
C PHE A 501 -26.68 -28.35 19.13
N ASN A 502 -25.72 -28.23 20.05
CA ASN A 502 -26.04 -27.95 21.44
C ASN A 502 -26.57 -26.51 21.55
N ASN A 503 -27.81 -26.35 22.01
CA ASN A 503 -28.27 -25.10 22.64
C ASN A 503 -27.67 -24.92 24.06
N GLN A 504 -26.37 -25.22 24.15
CA GLN A 504 -25.40 -24.75 25.13
C GLN A 504 -24.15 -24.26 24.37
N ALA A 505 -24.39 -23.52 23.28
CA ALA A 505 -23.55 -22.36 23.01
C ALA A 505 -24.02 -21.23 23.92
N ASP A 506 -23.11 -20.37 24.34
CA ASP A 506 -23.45 -19.12 25.02
C ASP A 506 -24.49 -18.31 24.24
N SER A 507 -25.11 -17.34 24.91
CA SER A 507 -26.10 -16.38 24.36
C SER A 507 -25.56 -15.48 23.21
N THR A 508 -24.43 -15.82 22.61
CA THR A 508 -23.51 -14.98 21.83
C THR A 508 -22.94 -15.68 20.59
N GLN A 509 -23.78 -16.25 19.71
CA GLN A 509 -23.50 -16.47 18.26
C GLN A 509 -24.78 -16.97 17.55
N ALA A 510 -24.89 -17.07 16.23
CA ALA A 510 -24.72 -16.02 15.22
C ALA A 510 -25.99 -15.99 14.35
N ILE A 511 -26.49 -14.79 13.97
CA ILE A 511 -27.33 -14.72 12.75
C ILE A 511 -26.31 -14.91 11.61
N PRO A 512 -26.50 -15.84 10.66
CA PRO A 512 -25.52 -16.06 9.60
C PRO A 512 -25.33 -14.77 8.81
N SER A 513 -24.15 -14.18 9.00
CA SER A 513 -23.78 -12.86 8.55
C SER A 513 -22.71 -13.02 7.48
N ILE A 514 -22.86 -12.29 6.37
CA ILE A 514 -21.80 -12.14 5.36
C ILE A 514 -20.60 -11.32 5.89
N TYR A 515 -20.75 -10.73 7.08
CA TYR A 515 -19.75 -9.96 7.79
C TYR A 515 -19.07 -10.80 8.89
N THR A 516 -17.74 -10.74 8.95
CA THR A 516 -16.89 -11.45 9.91
C THR A 516 -16.61 -10.56 11.12
N TYR A 517 -16.76 -11.07 12.34
CA TYR A 517 -16.33 -10.35 13.54
C TYR A 517 -14.84 -10.57 13.81
N ASP A 518 -14.09 -9.47 13.86
CA ASP A 518 -12.68 -9.41 14.25
C ASP A 518 -12.47 -8.06 14.93
N GLU A 519 -12.21 -8.07 16.24
CA GLU A 519 -12.06 -6.88 17.06
C GLU A 519 -10.68 -6.20 16.98
N ASN A 520 -9.66 -6.94 16.56
CA ASN A 520 -8.28 -6.47 16.44
C ASN A 520 -8.00 -5.90 15.05
N SER A 521 -8.85 -6.19 14.07
CA SER A 521 -8.80 -5.52 12.76
C SER A 521 -9.00 -4.00 12.87
N MET A 522 -8.46 -3.26 11.89
CA MET A 522 -8.70 -1.83 11.76
C MET A 522 -10.19 -1.53 11.54
N HIS A 523 -10.73 -0.53 12.23
CA HIS A 523 -12.14 -0.15 12.20
C HIS A 523 -12.37 1.29 11.71
N LEU A 524 -13.58 1.51 11.19
CA LEU A 524 -14.13 2.81 10.78
C LEU A 524 -15.39 3.07 11.61
N VAL A 525 -15.64 4.33 11.98
CA VAL A 525 -16.98 4.78 12.37
C VAL A 525 -17.72 5.10 11.08
N LEU A 526 -18.92 4.55 10.91
CA LEU A 526 -19.72 4.63 9.69
C LEU A 526 -21.08 5.25 10.04
N LEU A 527 -21.47 6.30 9.32
CA LEU A 527 -22.83 6.81 9.31
C LEU A 527 -23.50 6.40 8.00
N ILE A 528 -24.71 5.85 8.10
CA ILE A 528 -25.56 5.47 6.97
C ILE A 528 -26.68 6.52 6.93
N VAL A 529 -26.65 7.39 5.91
CA VAL A 529 -27.44 8.63 5.86
C VAL A 529 -28.41 8.62 4.69
N ASN A 530 -29.71 8.80 4.98
CA ASN A 530 -30.75 9.03 3.98
C ASN A 530 -30.58 10.42 3.33
N SER A 531 -29.89 10.43 2.19
CA SER A 531 -29.50 11.61 1.42
C SER A 531 -30.68 12.30 0.71
N LYS A 532 -31.89 11.76 0.82
CA LYS A 532 -33.11 12.47 0.41
C LYS A 532 -33.60 13.47 1.45
N ASN A 533 -33.34 13.18 2.73
CA ASN A 533 -33.86 13.93 3.87
C ASN A 533 -32.76 14.73 4.59
N VAL A 534 -31.49 14.36 4.38
CA VAL A 534 -30.33 14.94 5.06
C VAL A 534 -29.29 15.46 4.06
N GLU A 535 -28.95 16.74 4.17
CA GLU A 535 -27.85 17.32 3.41
C GLU A 535 -26.49 16.86 3.96
N ILE A 536 -25.67 16.26 3.09
CA ILE A 536 -24.43 15.58 3.46
C ILE A 536 -23.32 16.56 3.87
N ASP A 537 -23.16 17.69 3.17
CA ASP A 537 -22.07 18.62 3.47
C ASP A 537 -22.24 19.39 4.80
N PRO A 538 -23.44 19.91 5.17
CA PRO A 538 -23.67 20.44 6.52
C PRO A 538 -23.46 19.39 7.63
N LEU A 539 -23.79 18.12 7.39
CA LEU A 539 -23.48 17.05 8.33
C LEU A 539 -21.97 16.81 8.44
N LYS A 540 -21.22 16.80 7.34
CA LYS A 540 -19.74 16.69 7.35
C LYS A 540 -19.05 17.87 8.05
N VAL A 541 -19.59 19.09 7.93
CA VAL A 541 -19.10 20.25 8.69
C VAL A 541 -19.28 20.01 10.19
N ARG A 542 -20.49 19.63 10.63
CA ARG A 542 -20.78 19.33 12.04
C ARG A 542 -19.89 18.21 12.60
N LEU A 543 -19.67 17.14 11.82
CA LEU A 543 -18.76 16.05 12.17
C LEU A 543 -17.29 16.51 12.28
N SER A 544 -16.85 17.43 11.40
CA SER A 544 -15.50 18.02 11.47
C SER A 544 -15.33 18.90 12.70
N ASP A 545 -16.35 19.66 13.08
CA ASP A 545 -16.31 20.51 14.27
C ASP A 545 -16.40 19.70 15.57
N PHE A 546 -17.25 18.66 15.62
CA PHE A 546 -17.25 17.66 16.68
C PHE A 546 -15.87 17.01 16.85
N LYS A 547 -15.26 16.55 15.75
CA LYS A 547 -13.90 16.01 15.75
C LYS A 547 -12.90 17.01 16.34
N LYS A 548 -12.88 18.27 15.88
CA LYS A 548 -11.96 19.29 16.41
C LYS A 548 -12.17 19.59 17.90
N LYS A 549 -13.42 19.53 18.37
CA LYS A 549 -13.81 19.85 19.76
C LYS A 549 -13.49 18.71 20.73
N SER A 550 -13.85 17.49 20.37
CA SER A 550 -13.83 16.32 21.27
C SER A 550 -12.62 15.39 21.04
N PHE A 551 -11.98 15.48 19.87
CA PHE A 551 -10.95 14.56 19.39
C PHE A 551 -9.85 15.28 18.59
N SER A 552 -9.37 16.43 19.11
CA SER A 552 -8.43 17.31 18.43
C SER A 552 -7.09 16.66 18.04
N LEU A 553 -6.61 15.70 18.84
CA LEU A 553 -5.37 14.96 18.62
C LEU A 553 -5.51 13.79 17.62
N LEU A 554 -6.75 13.37 17.30
CA LEU A 554 -7.02 12.19 16.49
C LEU A 554 -7.01 12.55 14.99
N ASN A 555 -6.07 12.00 14.22
CA ASN A 555 -5.96 12.28 12.78
C ASN A 555 -6.92 11.46 11.90
N VAL A 556 -8.20 11.43 12.26
CA VAL A 556 -9.22 10.73 11.48
C VAL A 556 -9.69 11.58 10.28
N ARG A 557 -9.75 10.96 9.10
CA ARG A 557 -10.34 11.58 7.89
C ARG A 557 -11.83 11.27 7.83
N ILE A 558 -12.62 12.25 7.38
CA ILE A 558 -14.06 12.10 7.11
C ILE A 558 -14.22 12.02 5.59
N LYS A 559 -14.67 10.87 5.08
CA LYS A 559 -14.99 10.65 3.66
C LYS A 559 -16.48 10.38 3.50
N SER A 560 -17.03 10.66 2.33
CA SER A 560 -18.43 10.38 1.98
C SER A 560 -18.53 9.68 0.64
N LEU A 561 -19.33 8.62 0.54
CA LEU A 561 -19.50 7.79 -0.66
C LEU A 561 -20.96 7.33 -0.79
N MET A 562 -21.55 7.42 -1.98
CA MET A 562 -22.93 6.97 -2.21
C MET A 562 -23.01 5.44 -2.23
N LEU A 563 -23.89 4.84 -1.42
CA LEU A 563 -24.21 3.41 -1.50
C LEU A 563 -25.21 3.15 -2.63
N ASP A 564 -26.21 4.03 -2.77
CA ASP A 564 -27.23 4.01 -3.81
C ASP A 564 -27.78 5.43 -4.08
N ASN A 565 -28.91 5.54 -4.77
CA ASN A 565 -29.54 6.82 -5.13
C ASN A 565 -30.35 7.50 -4.01
N LYS A 566 -30.30 6.98 -2.78
CA LYS A 566 -30.95 7.53 -1.57
C LYS A 566 -30.03 7.51 -0.35
N THR A 567 -29.01 6.65 -0.32
CA THR A 567 -28.17 6.40 0.85
C THR A 567 -26.72 6.80 0.59
N THR A 568 -26.17 7.67 1.45
CA THR A 568 -24.75 8.02 1.48
C THR A 568 -24.12 7.47 2.75
N LEU A 569 -22.95 6.86 2.60
CA LEU A 569 -22.08 6.47 3.69
C LEU A 569 -21.15 7.63 4.03
N ILE A 570 -21.02 7.97 5.30
CA ILE A 570 -19.94 8.83 5.80
C ILE A 570 -19.04 7.98 6.68
N THR A 571 -17.82 7.73 6.22
CA THR A 571 -16.80 6.97 6.97
C THR A 571 -15.86 7.93 7.67
N ILE A 572 -15.61 7.69 8.95
CA ILE A 572 -14.69 8.44 9.80
C ILE A 572 -13.64 7.48 10.33
N GLY A 573 -12.37 7.79 10.08
CA GLY A 573 -11.23 7.12 10.72
C GLY A 573 -10.47 6.10 9.87
N ASN A 574 -9.69 5.32 10.61
CA ASN A 574 -8.84 4.16 10.30
C ASN A 574 -8.29 3.72 11.68
N PHE A 575 -9.20 3.51 12.65
CA PHE A 575 -8.87 3.24 14.05
C PHE A 575 -8.22 1.87 14.17
N GLY A 576 -7.20 1.70 15.02
CA GLY A 576 -6.39 0.49 15.09
C GLY A 576 -7.20 -0.77 15.39
N ASN A 577 -8.27 -0.64 16.19
CA ASN A 577 -9.10 -1.75 16.67
C ASN A 577 -10.56 -1.30 16.95
N LYS A 578 -11.42 -2.27 17.31
CA LYS A 578 -12.82 -2.05 17.75
C LYS A 578 -12.92 -1.02 18.88
N ARG A 579 -12.03 -1.08 19.86
CA ARG A 579 -12.06 -0.29 21.11
C ARG A 579 -11.86 1.20 20.85
N GLU A 580 -10.90 1.57 19.99
CA GLU A 580 -10.69 2.96 19.56
C GLU A 580 -11.88 3.51 18.76
N ALA A 581 -12.37 2.75 17.76
CA ALA A 581 -13.56 3.15 17.00
C ALA A 581 -14.79 3.28 17.91
N GLY A 582 -14.92 2.40 18.91
CA GLY A 582 -15.97 2.43 19.94
C GLY A 582 -15.95 3.69 20.79
N LYS A 583 -14.77 4.17 21.22
CA LYS A 583 -14.64 5.45 21.95
C LYS A 583 -15.19 6.63 21.12
N PHE A 584 -14.83 6.69 19.83
CA PHE A 584 -15.34 7.75 18.93
C PHE A 584 -16.83 7.59 18.65
N TYR A 585 -17.30 6.37 18.39
CA TYR A 585 -18.71 6.04 18.17
C TYR A 585 -19.61 6.46 19.34
N SER A 586 -19.22 6.13 20.58
CA SER A 586 -20.04 6.42 21.77
C SER A 586 -20.11 7.93 22.06
N ALA A 587 -18.99 8.64 21.90
CA ALA A 587 -18.96 10.09 22.03
C ALA A 587 -19.72 10.80 20.89
N LEU A 588 -19.65 10.29 19.67
CA LEU A 588 -20.39 10.83 18.54
C LEU A 588 -21.89 10.64 18.72
N SER A 589 -22.33 9.42 19.01
CA SER A 589 -23.75 9.03 19.12
C SER A 589 -24.49 9.70 20.29
N SER A 590 -23.78 10.44 21.14
CA SER A 590 -24.32 11.25 22.23
C SER A 590 -24.19 12.76 22.03
N ASP A 591 -23.66 13.23 20.88
CA ASP A 591 -23.50 14.67 20.60
C ASP A 591 -24.76 15.29 19.96
N GLU A 592 -25.44 16.14 20.73
CA GLU A 592 -26.66 16.84 20.30
C GLU A 592 -26.43 17.82 19.13
N TYR A 593 -25.21 18.34 18.95
CA TYR A 593 -24.91 19.31 17.90
C TYR A 593 -24.83 18.64 16.52
N VAL A 594 -24.17 17.48 16.43
CA VAL A 594 -24.08 16.71 15.17
C VAL A 594 -25.46 16.29 14.67
N PHE A 595 -26.31 15.76 15.54
CA PHE A 595 -27.62 15.22 15.16
C PHE A 595 -28.78 16.21 15.28
N SER A 596 -28.52 17.47 15.64
CA SER A 596 -29.54 18.52 15.74
C SER A 596 -30.38 18.63 14.46
N GLY A 597 -31.70 18.51 14.60
CA GLY A 597 -32.66 18.60 13.50
C GLY A 597 -32.71 17.39 12.55
N LEU A 598 -32.02 16.29 12.86
CA LEU A 598 -32.07 15.05 12.06
C LEU A 598 -33.04 14.04 12.69
N SER A 599 -33.76 13.28 11.85
CA SER A 599 -34.58 12.15 12.33
C SER A 599 -33.67 10.95 12.70
N PRO A 600 -33.94 10.23 13.79
CA PRO A 600 -33.27 8.96 14.08
C PRO A 600 -33.41 7.92 12.96
N ASP A 601 -34.49 7.96 12.19
CA ASP A 601 -34.72 7.05 11.06
C ASP A 601 -33.90 7.42 9.81
N ASP A 602 -33.35 8.65 9.75
CA ASP A 602 -32.61 9.15 8.59
C ASP A 602 -31.08 9.01 8.73
N VAL A 603 -30.56 8.73 9.93
CA VAL A 603 -29.14 8.52 10.18
C VAL A 603 -28.89 7.39 11.19
N ALA A 604 -28.33 6.28 10.72
CA ALA A 604 -27.78 5.25 11.60
C ALA A 604 -26.27 5.44 11.77
N VAL A 605 -25.78 5.38 13.01
CA VAL A 605 -24.34 5.39 13.34
C VAL A 605 -23.92 3.97 13.74
N THR A 606 -22.75 3.53 13.30
CA THR A 606 -22.23 2.16 13.54
C THR A 606 -20.70 2.15 13.46
N THR A 607 -20.04 1.05 13.82
CA THR A 607 -18.61 0.82 13.56
C THR A 607 -18.40 -0.43 12.74
N ILE A 608 -17.48 -0.39 11.76
CA ILE A 608 -17.26 -1.45 10.76
C ILE A 608 -15.76 -1.72 10.58
N SER A 609 -15.36 -2.99 10.53
CA SER A 609 -13.98 -3.36 10.21
C SER A 609 -13.67 -3.11 8.72
N VAL A 610 -12.39 -2.83 8.42
CA VAL A 610 -11.92 -2.62 7.04
C VAL A 610 -12.16 -3.87 6.17
N GLY A 611 -12.14 -5.07 6.73
CA GLY A 611 -12.51 -6.30 6.01
C GLY A 611 -14.00 -6.41 5.65
N ASN A 612 -14.90 -5.90 6.51
CA ASN A 612 -16.34 -5.92 6.26
C ASN A 612 -16.82 -4.79 5.34
N TYR A 613 -16.12 -3.66 5.29
CA TYR A 613 -16.56 -2.49 4.52
C TYR A 613 -16.73 -2.76 3.01
N PRO A 614 -15.81 -3.45 2.29
CA PRO A 614 -16.02 -3.83 0.90
C PRO A 614 -17.22 -4.77 0.69
N VAL A 615 -17.45 -5.70 1.61
CA VAL A 615 -18.60 -6.62 1.57
C VAL A 615 -19.90 -5.85 1.74
N PHE A 616 -19.95 -4.93 2.71
CA PHE A 616 -21.09 -4.08 3.00
C PHE A 616 -21.44 -3.18 1.81
N TYR A 617 -20.42 -2.54 1.22
CA TYR A 617 -20.60 -1.65 0.08
C TYR A 617 -21.05 -2.40 -1.19
N LYS A 618 -20.58 -3.63 -1.39
CA LYS A 618 -20.92 -4.47 -2.53
C LYS A 618 -22.35 -5.04 -2.43
N GLU A 619 -22.69 -5.66 -1.31
CA GLU A 619 -23.96 -6.37 -1.13
C GLU A 619 -25.11 -5.43 -0.72
N LYS A 620 -24.79 -4.22 -0.24
CA LYS A 620 -25.74 -3.14 0.15
C LYS A 620 -26.75 -3.52 1.23
N ASP A 621 -26.45 -4.57 2.00
CA ASP A 621 -27.30 -5.10 3.06
C ASP A 621 -27.19 -4.25 4.35
N VAL A 622 -27.85 -3.09 4.32
CA VAL A 622 -27.95 -2.15 5.45
C VAL A 622 -28.57 -2.82 6.68
N GLU A 623 -29.69 -3.52 6.51
CA GLU A 623 -30.39 -4.12 7.65
C GLU A 623 -29.62 -5.29 8.27
N GLY A 624 -29.03 -6.18 7.46
CA GLY A 624 -28.23 -7.29 7.97
C GLY A 624 -26.95 -6.80 8.62
N TYR A 625 -26.36 -5.71 8.10
CA TYR A 625 -25.23 -5.07 8.76
C TYR A 625 -25.61 -4.46 10.12
N LEU A 626 -26.72 -3.75 10.22
CA LEU A 626 -27.20 -3.22 11.51
C LEU A 626 -27.56 -4.34 12.50
N ARG A 627 -28.12 -5.46 12.05
CA ARG A 627 -28.33 -6.67 12.86
C ARG A 627 -27.01 -7.28 13.35
N PHE A 628 -25.98 -7.32 12.50
CA PHE A 628 -24.63 -7.78 12.85
C PHE A 628 -23.97 -6.83 13.86
N PHE A 629 -23.98 -5.52 13.60
CA PHE A 629 -23.45 -4.49 14.50
C PHE A 629 -24.06 -4.60 15.90
N LYS A 630 -25.40 -4.60 15.98
CA LYS A 630 -26.14 -4.78 17.24
C LYS A 630 -25.71 -6.02 18.03
N LYS A 631 -25.42 -7.13 17.35
CA LYS A 631 -25.01 -8.37 18.00
C LYS A 631 -23.59 -8.32 18.58
N TYR A 632 -22.64 -7.72 17.86
CA TYR A 632 -21.20 -7.85 18.15
C TYR A 632 -20.52 -6.58 18.72
N TYR A 633 -21.17 -5.41 18.58
CA TYR A 633 -20.59 -4.11 18.93
C TYR A 633 -21.43 -3.33 19.95
N GLU A 634 -22.73 -3.59 20.07
CA GLU A 634 -23.64 -2.86 20.99
C GLU A 634 -23.80 -3.55 22.37
N ASN A 635 -23.35 -4.80 22.51
CA ASN A 635 -23.61 -5.64 23.70
C ASN A 635 -22.55 -5.58 24.82
N GLU A 636 -21.48 -4.77 24.67
CA GLU A 636 -20.47 -4.56 25.71
C GLU A 636 -20.64 -3.17 26.31
N LYS A 637 -21.17 -3.12 27.55
CA LYS A 637 -21.31 -1.94 28.40
C LYS A 637 -20.49 -2.08 29.66
#